data_AF-A0A836JC72-F1
#
_entry.id   AF-A0A836JC72-F1
#
_cell.length_a   1.000
_cell.length_b   1.000
_cell.length_c   1.000
_cell.angle_alpha   90.00
_cell.angle_beta   90.00
_cell.angle_gamma   90.00
#
_symmetry.space_group_name_H-M   'P 1'
#
loop_
_entity.id
_entity.type
_entity.pdbx_description
1 polymer ?
#
loop_
_entity_poly.entity_id
_entity_poly.type
_entity_poly.pdbx_seq_one_letter_code
_entity_poly.pdbx_strand_id
1 'polypeptide(L)'
;MAVTASSFDAWLSKKLQALNTDEGVFGTYIKGILEGDETEDEKTEALESILAGITEDNIGKHVAEILSAWAEWLPTEEVAAAPAPMEDVDVRLAKMLESQSLPTTTQRSYTEEEKRIREAILAQYSQMSDEDNSEGDGEEDGAGGGDCGIEKNLNAATIVQQEREKREKAKLESQKKKEKDKEDR
;
A
#
# COMPACT_ATOMS: atom_id res chain seq x y z
N MET A 1 31.79 -2.68 2.36
CA MET A 1 31.57 -1.24 2.15
C MET A 1 31.33 -0.62 3.51
N ALA A 2 32.25 0.18 4.04
CA ALA A 2 32.13 0.74 5.38
C ALA A 2 32.98 2.01 5.48
N VAL A 3 32.53 3.12 4.90
CA VAL A 3 33.19 4.42 5.08
C VAL A 3 32.17 5.55 4.85
N THR A 4 31.46 5.96 5.92
CA THR A 4 30.86 7.31 6.11
C THR A 4 30.27 7.52 7.53
N ALA A 5 30.24 6.50 8.40
CA ALA A 5 29.69 6.62 9.77
C ALA A 5 30.59 7.36 10.79
N SER A 6 31.67 8.05 10.37
CA SER A 6 32.79 8.37 11.27
C SER A 6 32.87 9.82 11.74
N SER A 7 31.89 10.66 11.43
CA SER A 7 32.16 12.10 11.30
C SER A 7 31.25 12.94 12.22
N PHE A 8 29.94 12.96 11.97
CA PHE A 8 28.93 13.57 12.84
C PHE A 8 28.57 12.68 14.03
N ASP A 9 28.37 11.37 13.82
CA ASP A 9 27.96 10.44 14.88
C ASP A 9 28.94 10.41 16.06
N ALA A 10 30.24 10.41 15.74
CA ALA A 10 31.29 10.44 16.75
C ALA A 10 31.34 11.78 17.50
N TRP A 11 30.98 12.88 16.84
CA TRP A 11 30.88 14.20 17.46
C TRP A 11 29.67 14.29 18.38
N LEU A 12 28.49 13.89 17.88
CA LEU A 12 27.24 13.91 18.64
C LEU A 12 27.34 13.00 19.87
N SER A 13 27.92 11.82 19.73
CA SER A 13 28.15 10.91 20.86
C SER A 13 29.01 11.56 21.95
N LYS A 14 30.12 12.24 21.59
CA LYS A 14 30.95 12.95 22.57
C LYS A 14 30.23 14.13 23.21
N LYS A 15 29.42 14.86 22.43
CA LYS A 15 28.62 15.99 22.91
C LYS A 15 27.61 15.53 23.96
N LEU A 16 26.90 14.44 23.70
CA LEU A 16 25.92 13.85 24.61
C LEU A 16 26.59 13.26 25.87
N GLN A 17 27.72 12.56 25.72
CA GLN A 17 28.50 12.09 26.86
C GLN A 17 28.98 13.24 27.76
N ALA A 18 29.36 14.39 27.18
CA ALA A 18 29.74 15.58 27.94
C ALA A 18 28.57 16.20 28.73
N LEU A 19 27.33 15.97 28.27
CA LEU A 19 26.09 16.32 29.00
C LEU A 19 25.65 15.23 29.98
N ASN A 20 26.46 14.18 30.17
CA ASN A 20 26.20 13.05 31.06
C ASN A 20 24.88 12.31 30.73
N THR A 21 24.59 12.15 29.43
CA THR A 21 23.42 11.42 28.91
C THR A 21 23.80 10.24 28.03
N ASP A 22 22.84 9.35 27.79
CA ASP A 22 23.02 8.15 26.95
C ASP A 22 23.02 8.52 25.46
N GLU A 23 24.17 8.34 24.80
CA GLU A 23 24.34 8.65 23.39
C GLU A 23 23.54 7.73 22.45
N GLY A 24 23.25 6.49 22.86
CA GLY A 24 22.56 5.51 22.02
C GLY A 24 21.08 5.83 21.85
N VAL A 25 20.44 6.25 22.95
CA VAL A 25 19.02 6.65 22.95
C VAL A 25 18.85 8.02 22.31
N PHE A 26 19.55 9.04 22.82
CA PHE A 26 19.35 10.41 22.36
C PHE A 26 20.01 10.70 21.01
N GLY A 27 21.15 10.08 20.71
CA GLY A 27 21.83 10.29 19.43
C GLY A 27 21.01 9.81 18.24
N THR A 28 20.37 8.63 18.36
CA THR A 28 19.49 8.10 17.31
C THR A 28 18.26 8.99 17.10
N TYR A 29 17.68 9.50 18.19
CA TYR A 29 16.49 10.35 18.11
C TYR A 29 16.80 11.73 17.53
N ILE A 30 17.87 12.37 18.00
CA ILE A 30 18.35 13.66 17.47
C ILE A 30 18.67 13.54 15.98
N LYS A 31 19.35 12.47 15.57
CA LYS A 31 19.61 12.22 14.15
C LYS A 31 18.31 12.09 13.35
N GLY A 32 17.31 11.36 13.86
CA GLY A 32 16.03 11.21 13.20
C GLY A 32 15.33 12.55 12.93
N ILE A 33 15.44 13.51 13.84
CA ILE A 33 14.92 14.88 13.68
C ILE A 33 15.72 15.64 12.62
N LEU A 34 17.05 15.55 12.67
CA LEU A 34 17.92 16.24 11.71
C LEU A 34 17.73 15.74 10.27
N GLU A 35 17.51 14.44 10.10
CA GLU A 35 17.24 13.76 8.82
C GLU A 35 15.79 13.94 8.33
N GLY A 36 14.87 14.40 9.19
CA GLY A 36 13.48 14.67 8.83
C GLY A 36 13.33 15.79 7.79
N ASP A 37 12.18 15.85 7.12
CA ASP A 37 11.80 16.88 6.14
C ASP A 37 11.13 18.11 6.76
N GLU A 38 11.12 18.19 8.09
CA GLU A 38 10.63 19.30 8.89
C GLU A 38 11.41 20.59 8.62
N THR A 39 10.78 21.74 8.86
CA THR A 39 11.41 23.05 8.75
C THR A 39 12.50 23.24 9.81
N GLU A 40 13.45 24.15 9.58
CA GLU A 40 14.53 24.42 10.54
C GLU A 40 13.99 24.91 11.91
N ASP A 41 12.89 25.66 11.90
CA ASP A 41 12.20 26.11 13.12
C ASP A 41 11.61 24.91 13.88
N GLU A 42 10.93 23.98 13.20
CA GLU A 42 10.38 22.76 13.81
C GLU A 42 11.48 21.87 14.39
N LYS A 43 12.59 21.70 13.66
CA LYS A 43 13.77 20.97 14.15
C LYS A 43 14.36 21.62 15.38
N THR A 44 14.42 22.96 15.41
CA THR A 44 14.92 23.72 16.56
C THR A 44 14.05 23.48 17.78
N GLU A 45 12.72 23.63 17.67
CA GLU A 45 11.79 23.39 18.78
C GLU A 45 11.85 21.93 19.29
N ALA A 46 11.94 20.96 18.37
CA ALA A 46 12.05 19.55 18.74
C ALA A 46 13.36 19.26 19.50
N LEU A 47 14.50 19.82 19.05
CA LEU A 47 15.78 19.69 19.73
C LEU A 47 15.80 20.40 21.09
N GLU A 48 15.19 21.58 21.20
CA GLU A 48 15.05 22.30 22.48
C GLU A 48 14.26 21.46 23.49
N SER A 49 13.15 20.86 23.07
CA SER A 49 12.31 20.00 23.92
C SER A 49 13.09 18.79 24.48
N ILE A 50 13.89 18.15 23.63
CA ILE A 50 14.72 16.99 24.02
C ILE A 50 15.82 17.42 24.98
N LEU A 51 16.54 18.49 24.64
CA LEU A 51 17.65 18.96 25.44
C LEU A 51 17.20 19.54 26.77
N ALA A 52 15.99 20.13 26.85
CA ALA A 52 15.37 20.52 28.12
C ALA A 52 15.12 19.33 29.05
N GLY A 53 14.94 18.12 28.50
CA GLY A 53 14.88 16.87 29.27
C GLY A 53 16.24 16.34 29.74
N ILE A 54 17.35 16.86 29.19
CA ILE A 54 18.72 16.44 29.50
C ILE A 54 19.45 17.45 30.39
N THR A 55 19.32 18.75 30.09
CA THR A 55 20.01 19.85 30.75
C THR A 55 19.10 21.07 30.85
N GLU A 56 19.19 21.81 31.95
CA GLU A 56 18.47 23.08 32.15
C GLU A 56 19.30 24.28 31.67
N ASP A 57 20.60 24.08 31.45
CA ASP A 57 21.54 25.14 31.10
C ASP A 57 21.86 25.17 29.59
N ASN A 58 21.93 26.40 29.04
CA ASN A 58 22.45 26.67 27.70
C ASN A 58 21.79 25.88 26.55
N ILE A 59 20.52 25.48 26.69
CA ILE A 59 19.76 24.68 25.71
C ILE A 59 19.89 25.25 24.29
N GLY A 60 19.56 26.53 24.09
CA GLY A 60 19.64 27.16 22.76
C GLY A 60 21.05 27.18 22.16
N LYS A 61 22.11 27.23 22.98
CA LYS A 61 23.49 27.11 22.48
C LYS A 61 23.78 25.68 22.03
N HIS A 62 23.31 24.68 22.79
CA HIS A 62 23.47 23.28 22.42
C HIS A 62 22.72 22.93 21.14
N VAL A 63 21.50 23.46 20.96
CA VAL A 63 20.75 23.32 19.71
C VAL A 63 21.51 23.95 18.54
N ALA A 64 21.95 25.20 18.68
CA ALA A 64 22.70 25.89 17.64
C ALA A 64 24.00 25.16 17.27
N GLU A 65 24.72 24.61 18.24
CA GLU A 65 25.93 23.81 18.00
C GLU A 65 25.63 22.49 17.29
N ILE A 66 24.51 21.83 17.59
CA ILE A 66 24.10 20.59 16.91
C ILE A 66 23.70 20.88 15.47
N LEU A 67 22.93 21.95 15.22
CA LEU A 67 22.53 22.35 13.87
C LEU A 67 23.73 22.78 13.02
N SER A 68 24.66 23.56 13.58
CA SER A 68 25.87 23.95 12.86
C SER A 68 26.77 22.74 12.55
N ALA A 69 26.96 21.86 13.54
CA ALA A 69 27.67 20.61 13.33
C ALA A 69 26.88 19.62 12.46
N TRP A 70 25.60 19.79 12.19
CA TRP A 70 24.92 18.99 11.18
C TRP A 70 25.18 19.57 9.79
N ALA A 71 25.05 20.89 9.63
CA ALA A 71 25.27 21.63 8.39
C ALA A 71 26.71 21.48 7.86
N GLU A 72 27.72 21.43 8.72
CA GLU A 72 29.13 21.22 8.33
C GLU A 72 29.39 19.81 7.76
N TRP A 73 28.55 18.84 8.11
CA TRP A 73 28.78 17.42 7.78
C TRP A 73 27.77 16.87 6.77
N LEU A 74 26.71 17.62 6.47
CA LEU A 74 25.91 17.43 5.27
C LEU A 74 26.86 17.42 4.07
N PRO A 75 26.82 16.37 3.21
CA PRO A 75 27.59 16.36 1.99
C PRO A 75 27.39 17.68 1.24
N THR A 76 28.47 18.25 0.74
CA THR A 76 28.48 19.44 -0.14
C THR A 76 27.77 19.19 -1.50
N GLU A 77 26.80 18.27 -1.54
CA GLU A 77 25.99 17.94 -2.70
C GLU A 77 24.67 18.74 -2.70
N GLU A 78 24.20 19.24 -1.56
CA GLU A 78 23.01 20.14 -1.53
C GLU A 78 23.35 21.64 -1.44
N VAL A 79 24.59 22.03 -1.11
CA VAL A 79 25.01 23.44 -1.01
C VAL A 79 26.06 23.85 -2.07
N ALA A 80 26.16 23.07 -3.15
CA ALA A 80 26.75 23.55 -4.41
C ALA A 80 25.65 24.05 -5.37
N ALA A 81 24.55 24.59 -4.86
CA ALA A 81 23.77 25.57 -5.59
C ALA A 81 24.54 26.90 -5.59
N ALA A 82 25.60 26.97 -6.42
CA ALA A 82 25.98 28.23 -7.03
C ALA A 82 24.70 28.92 -7.56
N PRO A 83 24.61 30.25 -7.65
CA PRO A 83 23.47 30.90 -8.28
C PRO A 83 23.48 30.51 -9.76
N ALA A 84 22.90 29.36 -10.08
CA ALA A 84 22.55 29.00 -11.43
C ALA A 84 21.64 30.13 -11.92
N PRO A 85 21.85 30.63 -13.14
CA PRO A 85 20.97 31.67 -13.69
C PRO A 85 19.53 31.18 -13.51
N MET A 86 18.63 32.09 -13.11
CA MET A 86 17.20 31.84 -12.97
C MET A 86 16.65 31.31 -14.30
N GLU A 87 16.86 30.02 -14.58
CA GLU A 87 16.11 29.30 -15.57
C GLU A 87 14.72 29.19 -14.98
N ASP A 88 13.81 29.89 -15.64
CA ASP A 88 12.39 29.87 -15.39
C ASP A 88 11.92 28.44 -15.10
N VAL A 89 11.23 28.28 -13.98
CA VAL A 89 10.73 26.97 -13.51
C VAL A 89 9.92 26.31 -14.62
N ASP A 90 9.25 27.11 -15.45
CA ASP A 90 8.48 26.67 -16.61
C ASP A 90 9.37 26.00 -17.69
N VAL A 91 10.58 26.52 -17.92
CA VAL A 91 11.55 25.95 -18.87
C VAL A 91 12.11 24.61 -18.36
N ARG A 92 12.35 24.51 -17.05
CA ARG A 92 12.79 23.26 -16.41
C ARG A 92 11.68 22.22 -16.45
N LEU A 93 10.44 22.62 -16.14
CA LEU A 93 9.28 21.74 -16.19
C LEU A 93 9.04 21.23 -17.62
N ALA A 94 9.13 22.10 -18.62
CA ALA A 94 8.98 21.73 -20.03
C ALA A 94 10.02 20.69 -20.47
N LYS A 95 11.30 20.87 -20.12
CA LYS A 95 12.36 19.89 -20.40
C LYS A 95 12.11 18.54 -19.72
N MET A 96 11.61 18.54 -18.48
CA MET A 96 11.32 17.31 -17.74
C MET A 96 10.12 16.55 -18.33
N LEU A 97 9.11 17.26 -18.81
CA LEU A 97 7.98 16.68 -19.54
C LEU A 97 8.38 16.15 -20.92
N GLU A 98 9.27 16.85 -21.64
CA GLU A 98 9.76 16.42 -22.95
C GLU A 98 10.61 15.14 -22.87
N SER A 99 11.41 15.00 -21.81
CA SER A 99 12.25 13.81 -21.59
C SER A 99 11.48 12.59 -21.06
N GLN A 100 10.28 12.79 -20.52
CA GLN A 100 9.37 11.71 -20.16
C GLN A 100 8.54 11.31 -21.39
N SER A 101 9.14 10.56 -22.32
CA SER A 101 8.38 9.94 -23.41
C SER A 101 7.34 8.99 -22.81
N LEU A 102 6.06 9.38 -22.83
CA LEU A 102 4.96 8.54 -22.37
C LEU A 102 5.02 7.19 -23.10
N PRO A 103 4.96 6.05 -22.40
CA PRO A 103 4.75 4.78 -23.06
C PRO A 103 3.38 4.86 -23.73
N THR A 104 3.38 5.01 -25.05
CA THR A 104 2.17 4.89 -25.86
C THR A 104 1.62 3.50 -25.59
N THR A 105 0.55 3.45 -24.80
CA THR A 105 -0.26 2.24 -24.67
C THR A 105 -0.73 1.90 -26.08
N THR A 106 -0.17 0.83 -26.63
CA THR A 106 -0.59 0.34 -27.93
C THR A 106 -2.03 -0.11 -27.75
N GLN A 107 -2.98 0.61 -28.36
CA GLN A 107 -4.39 0.25 -28.38
C GLN A 107 -4.49 -1.19 -28.90
N ARG A 108 -4.90 -2.12 -28.02
CA ARG A 108 -5.06 -3.52 -28.37
C ARG A 108 -6.14 -3.61 -29.44
N SER A 109 -5.79 -4.10 -30.63
CA SER A 109 -6.74 -4.29 -31.73
C SER A 109 -7.61 -5.50 -31.42
N TYR A 110 -8.85 -5.27 -31.00
CA TYR A 110 -9.82 -6.33 -30.73
C TYR A 110 -10.30 -6.98 -32.03
N THR A 111 -10.37 -8.31 -32.02
CA THR A 111 -10.95 -9.09 -33.12
C THR A 111 -12.47 -8.90 -33.19
N GLU A 112 -13.09 -9.25 -34.32
CA GLU A 112 -14.55 -9.16 -34.49
C GLU A 112 -15.31 -10.03 -33.47
N GLU A 113 -14.73 -11.16 -33.08
CA GLU A 113 -15.30 -12.06 -32.06
C GLU A 113 -15.29 -11.40 -30.67
N GLU A 114 -14.19 -10.76 -30.27
CA GLU A 114 -14.10 -10.05 -28.99
C GLU A 114 -15.07 -8.86 -28.92
N LYS A 115 -15.26 -8.15 -30.04
CA LYS A 115 -16.26 -7.07 -30.14
C LYS A 115 -17.68 -7.59 -29.97
N ARG A 116 -18.00 -8.72 -30.59
CA ARG A 116 -19.32 -9.36 -30.46
C ARG A 116 -19.59 -9.81 -29.02
N ILE A 117 -18.59 -10.36 -28.34
CA ILE A 117 -18.70 -10.75 -26.92
C ILE A 117 -18.95 -9.51 -26.06
N ARG A 118 -18.20 -8.42 -26.27
CA ARG A 118 -18.40 -7.15 -25.56
C ARG A 118 -19.82 -6.61 -25.73
N GLU A 119 -20.34 -6.65 -26.96
CA GLU A 119 -21.69 -6.18 -27.27
C GLU A 119 -22.76 -7.05 -26.61
N ALA A 120 -22.61 -8.38 -26.62
CA ALA A 120 -23.54 -9.28 -25.96
C ALA A 120 -23.61 -9.04 -24.43
N ILE A 121 -22.46 -8.80 -23.80
CA ILE A 121 -22.39 -8.45 -22.37
C ILE A 121 -23.11 -7.10 -22.13
N LEU A 122 -22.84 -6.08 -22.94
CA LEU A 122 -23.50 -4.77 -22.82
C LEU A 122 -25.03 -4.87 -23.00
N ALA A 123 -25.50 -5.68 -23.95
CA ALA A 123 -26.92 -5.93 -24.17
C ALA A 123 -27.59 -6.59 -22.94
N GLN A 124 -26.90 -7.54 -22.30
CA GLN A 124 -27.40 -8.19 -21.08
C GLN A 124 -27.59 -7.18 -19.93
N TYR A 125 -26.69 -6.21 -19.76
CA TYR A 125 -26.86 -5.15 -18.77
C TYR A 125 -27.89 -4.09 -19.17
N SER A 126 -28.01 -3.80 -20.47
CA SER A 126 -29.04 -2.91 -21.01
C SER A 126 -30.45 -3.45 -20.74
N GLN A 127 -30.68 -4.75 -20.89
CA GLN A 127 -32.00 -5.36 -20.65
C GLN A 127 -32.39 -5.36 -19.17
N MET A 128 -31.43 -5.36 -18.23
CA MET A 128 -31.74 -5.25 -16.80
C MET A 128 -32.15 -3.83 -16.37
N SER A 129 -31.97 -2.82 -17.23
CA SER A 129 -32.25 -1.41 -16.89
C SER A 129 -33.62 -0.92 -17.39
N ASP A 130 -34.26 -1.63 -18.33
CA ASP A 130 -35.49 -1.20 -19.01
C ASP A 130 -36.75 -1.98 -18.59
N GLU A 131 -36.60 -3.05 -17.80
CA GLU A 131 -37.73 -3.85 -17.27
C GLU A 131 -38.32 -3.26 -15.96
N ASP A 132 -37.79 -2.15 -15.43
CA ASP A 132 -38.29 -1.50 -14.20
C ASP A 132 -39.31 -0.37 -14.47
N ASN A 133 -39.83 -0.25 -15.70
CA ASN A 133 -40.83 0.77 -16.04
C ASN A 133 -42.14 0.20 -16.60
N SER A 134 -42.55 -1.00 -16.14
CA SER A 134 -43.91 -1.51 -16.35
C SER A 134 -44.68 -1.50 -15.03
N GLU A 135 -45.76 -0.74 -15.05
CA GLU A 135 -46.71 -0.50 -13.97
C GLU A 135 -47.10 -1.75 -13.18
N GLY A 136 -47.05 -1.67 -11.85
CA GLY A 136 -47.47 -2.73 -10.93
C GLY A 136 -47.85 -2.15 -9.57
N ASP A 137 -49.15 -1.92 -9.41
CA ASP A 137 -49.85 -1.70 -8.15
C ASP A 137 -49.45 -2.73 -7.07
N GLY A 138 -49.55 -2.32 -5.82
CA GLY A 138 -48.86 -2.92 -4.68
C GLY A 138 -49.05 -4.42 -4.46
N GLU A 139 -48.06 -5.04 -3.84
CA GLU A 139 -48.24 -5.83 -2.62
C GLU A 139 -46.86 -6.16 -2.02
N GLU A 140 -46.81 -6.02 -0.70
CA GLU A 140 -45.69 -6.33 0.18
C GLU A 140 -45.46 -7.86 0.15
N ASP A 141 -44.40 -8.33 -0.51
CA ASP A 141 -43.89 -9.68 -0.22
C ASP A 141 -42.38 -9.82 -0.49
N GLY A 142 -41.71 -10.42 0.51
CA GLY A 142 -40.44 -11.13 0.40
C GLY A 142 -39.24 -10.39 -0.19
N ALA A 143 -38.27 -10.07 0.66
CA ALA A 143 -36.88 -9.83 0.27
C ALA A 143 -36.32 -11.01 -0.55
N GLY A 144 -36.53 -10.98 -1.86
CA GLY A 144 -35.92 -11.86 -2.84
C GLY A 144 -34.47 -11.46 -2.98
N GLY A 145 -33.58 -12.22 -2.33
CA GLY A 145 -32.13 -12.06 -2.43
C GLY A 145 -31.70 -12.12 -3.89
N GLY A 146 -31.54 -10.95 -4.49
CA GLY A 146 -31.03 -10.77 -5.83
C GLY A 146 -29.66 -11.43 -5.97
N ASP A 147 -29.45 -12.08 -7.11
CA ASP A 147 -28.18 -12.64 -7.55
C ASP A 147 -27.19 -11.48 -7.80
N CYS A 148 -26.67 -10.90 -6.72
CA CYS A 148 -25.44 -10.13 -6.78
C CYS A 148 -24.39 -11.09 -7.35
N GLY A 149 -23.66 -10.71 -8.40
CA GLY A 149 -22.71 -11.57 -9.14
C GLY A 149 -21.50 -12.09 -8.35
N ILE A 150 -21.68 -12.33 -7.05
CA ILE A 150 -20.81 -13.00 -6.10
C ILE A 150 -21.22 -14.48 -6.11
N GLU A 151 -20.28 -15.34 -6.46
CA GLU A 151 -20.49 -16.78 -6.48
C GLU A 151 -21.03 -17.27 -5.13
N LYS A 152 -22.16 -17.98 -5.17
CA LYS A 152 -22.82 -18.53 -3.97
C LYS A 152 -21.88 -19.50 -3.28
N ASN A 153 -21.89 -19.50 -1.94
CA ASN A 153 -21.09 -20.45 -1.17
C ASN A 153 -21.57 -21.89 -1.44
N LEU A 154 -20.74 -22.68 -2.11
CA LEU A 154 -21.05 -24.06 -2.49
C LEU A 154 -20.67 -25.09 -1.41
N ASN A 155 -20.10 -24.70 -0.28
CA ASN A 155 -19.59 -25.64 0.71
C ASN A 155 -20.72 -26.51 1.28
N ALA A 156 -21.86 -25.90 1.61
CA ALA A 156 -23.02 -26.62 2.14
C ALA A 156 -23.62 -27.58 1.08
N ALA A 157 -23.79 -27.11 -0.16
CA ALA A 157 -24.31 -27.93 -1.26
C ALA A 157 -23.38 -29.12 -1.57
N THR A 158 -22.07 -28.90 -1.54
CA THR A 158 -21.05 -29.92 -1.77
C THR A 158 -21.10 -31.00 -0.69
N ILE A 159 -21.24 -30.63 0.59
CA ILE A 159 -21.34 -31.58 1.69
C ILE A 159 -22.60 -32.46 1.54
N VAL A 160 -23.75 -31.84 1.26
CA VAL A 160 -25.03 -32.56 1.08
C VAL A 160 -24.96 -33.51 -0.12
N GLN A 161 -24.33 -33.09 -1.21
CA GLN A 161 -24.15 -33.94 -2.39
C GLN A 161 -23.22 -35.13 -2.10
N GLN A 162 -22.09 -34.91 -1.43
CA GLN A 162 -21.17 -35.99 -1.04
C GLN A 162 -21.83 -37.01 -0.10
N GLU A 163 -22.65 -36.57 0.85
CA GLU A 163 -23.39 -37.47 1.74
C GLU A 163 -24.42 -38.32 0.96
N ARG A 164 -25.14 -37.69 0.03
CA ARG A 164 -26.10 -38.39 -0.84
C ARG A 164 -25.40 -39.44 -1.71
N GLU A 165 -24.29 -39.08 -2.33
CA GLU A 165 -23.50 -40.00 -3.16
C GLU A 165 -22.95 -41.18 -2.36
N LYS A 166 -22.44 -40.94 -1.14
CA LYS A 166 -22.02 -42.02 -0.24
C LYS A 166 -23.16 -42.98 0.09
N ARG A 167 -24.36 -42.46 0.36
CA ARG A 167 -25.54 -43.27 0.66
C ARG A 167 -25.98 -44.12 -0.52
N GLU A 168 -26.02 -43.54 -1.72
CA GLU A 168 -26.39 -44.27 -2.94
C GLU A 168 -25.33 -45.32 -3.32
N LYS A 169 -24.05 -45.00 -3.17
CA LYS A 169 -22.96 -45.96 -3.38
C LYS A 169 -23.06 -47.17 -2.45
N ALA A 170 -23.34 -46.95 -1.16
CA ALA A 170 -23.53 -48.04 -0.20
C ALA A 170 -24.74 -48.94 -0.55
N LYS A 171 -25.83 -48.37 -1.08
CA LYS A 171 -26.98 -49.14 -1.56
C LYS A 171 -26.61 -49.99 -2.78
N LEU A 172 -25.92 -49.42 -3.75
CA LEU A 172 -25.48 -50.14 -4.96
C LEU A 172 -24.49 -51.26 -4.63
N GLU A 173 -23.53 -51.02 -3.73
CA GLU A 173 -22.60 -52.06 -3.29
C GLU A 173 -23.31 -53.19 -2.54
N SER A 174 -24.32 -52.87 -1.71
CA SER A 174 -25.16 -53.87 -1.05
C SER A 174 -25.97 -54.71 -2.04
N GLN A 175 -26.58 -54.07 -3.05
CA GLN A 175 -27.34 -54.77 -4.08
C GLN A 175 -26.43 -55.65 -4.94
N LYS A 176 -25.31 -55.10 -5.42
CA LYS A 176 -24.33 -55.84 -6.22
C LYS A 176 -23.74 -57.04 -5.46
N LYS A 177 -23.49 -56.89 -4.14
CA LYS A 177 -23.05 -58.01 -3.31
C LYS A 177 -24.12 -59.10 -3.23
N LYS A 178 -25.39 -58.73 -3.02
CA LYS A 178 -26.51 -59.69 -3.02
C LYS A 178 -26.68 -60.42 -4.36
N GLU A 179 -26.49 -59.72 -5.49
CA GLU A 179 -26.55 -60.33 -6.82
C GLU A 179 -25.39 -61.30 -7.07
N LYS A 180 -24.16 -60.90 -6.71
CA LYS A 180 -22.98 -61.77 -6.81
C LYS A 180 -23.14 -63.03 -5.96
N ASP A 181 -23.61 -62.89 -4.71
CA ASP A 181 -23.85 -64.02 -3.81
C ASP A 181 -24.98 -64.94 -4.32
N LYS A 182 -25.85 -64.44 -5.21
CA LYS A 182 -26.92 -65.23 -5.87
C LYS A 182 -26.43 -65.95 -7.12
N GLU A 183 -25.52 -65.35 -7.89
CA GLU A 183 -24.92 -65.97 -9.08
C GLU A 183 -23.91 -67.08 -8.73
N ASP A 184 -23.25 -66.99 -7.57
CA ASP A 184 -22.25 -67.96 -7.09
C ASP A 184 -22.89 -69.20 -6.40
N ARG A 185 -24.23 -69.31 -6.39
CA ARG A 185 -24.99 -70.36 -5.69
C ARG A 185 -25.85 -71.18 -6.66
#